data_AF-A0A8J4LCJ0-F1
#
_entry.id   AF-A0A8J4LCJ0-F1
#
_cell.length_a   1.000
_cell.length_b   1.000
_cell.length_c   1.000
_cell.angle_alpha   90.00
_cell.angle_beta   90.00
_cell.angle_gamma   90.00
#
_symmetry.space_group_name_H-M   'P 1'
#
loop_
_entity.id
_entity.type
_entity.pdbx_description
1 polymer ?
#
loop_
_entity_poly.entity_id
_entity_poly.type
_entity_poly.pdbx_seq_one_letter_code
_entity_poly.pdbx_strand_id
1 'polypeptide(L)'
;DGYTHLYTLIIRPDQTYEVKIDNEMVASGNLEDDLDFLPPRKINDPTVRKPTDWDDRIQIDDPNDIKPEGEWKPRQIDNPNYRGVWPHPQIDNPNYSPDVSIYSYENISIIGLDIWQVRAGTIFDNFLITDDEVYAEDFGDETWGETKV
;
A
#
# COMPACT_ATOMS: atom_id res chain seq x y z
N ASP A 1 -18.45 -16.40 6.18
CA ASP A 1 -19.22 -17.51 6.80
C ASP A 1 -20.32 -17.89 5.81
N GLY A 2 -21.54 -18.26 6.23
CA GLY A 2 -22.68 -18.50 5.34
C GLY A 2 -23.74 -17.40 5.40
N TYR A 3 -23.43 -16.26 6.03
CA TYR A 3 -24.35 -15.15 6.27
C TYR A 3 -24.20 -14.06 5.21
N THR A 4 -25.17 -13.15 5.19
CA THR A 4 -25.13 -11.94 4.36
C THR A 4 -24.21 -10.91 5.01
N HIS A 5 -23.36 -10.27 4.20
CA HIS A 5 -22.54 -9.14 4.62
C HIS A 5 -22.86 -7.92 3.77
N LEU A 6 -22.80 -6.74 4.38
CA LEU A 6 -22.93 -5.45 3.71
C LEU A 6 -21.54 -4.88 3.43
N TYR A 7 -21.33 -4.40 2.20
CA TYR A 7 -20.09 -3.72 1.81
C TYR A 7 -20.41 -2.31 1.33
N THR A 8 -19.74 -1.32 1.91
CA THR A 8 -19.91 0.10 1.56
C THR A 8 -18.55 0.70 1.22
N LEU A 9 -18.46 1.34 0.05
CA LEU A 9 -17.30 2.13 -0.37
C LEU A 9 -17.73 3.59 -0.50
N ILE A 10 -17.05 4.47 0.22
CA ILE A 10 -17.26 5.92 0.19
C ILE A 10 -15.99 6.55 -0.37
N ILE A 11 -16.15 7.41 -1.38
CA ILE A 11 -15.05 8.18 -1.98
C ILE A 11 -15.44 9.65 -1.94
N ARG A 12 -14.57 10.50 -1.38
CA ARG A 12 -14.84 11.91 -1.14
C ARG A 12 -14.02 12.83 -2.07
N PRO A 13 -14.52 14.04 -2.39
CA PRO A 13 -13.79 15.01 -3.21
C PRO A 13 -12.46 15.52 -2.64
N ASP A 14 -12.23 15.33 -1.33
CA ASP A 14 -10.97 15.67 -0.65
C ASP A 14 -9.89 14.58 -0.80
N GLN A 15 -10.11 13.63 -1.73
CA GLN A 15 -9.26 12.48 -2.02
C GLN A 15 -9.20 11.45 -0.89
N THR A 16 -10.12 11.48 0.06
CA THR A 16 -10.24 10.42 1.06
C THR A 16 -11.20 9.32 0.62
N TYR A 17 -10.97 8.12 1.13
CA TYR A 17 -11.90 7.01 0.98
C TYR A 17 -12.15 6.32 2.33
N GLU A 18 -13.27 5.62 2.40
CA GLU A 18 -13.65 4.80 3.54
C GLU A 18 -14.31 3.51 3.04
N VAL A 19 -13.95 2.40 3.67
CA VAL A 19 -14.55 1.10 3.44
C VAL A 19 -15.19 0.64 4.74
N LYS A 20 -16.50 0.36 4.67
CA LYS A 20 -17.25 -0.26 5.77
C LYS A 20 -17.64 -1.69 5.38
N ILE A 21 -17.58 -2.59 6.36
CA ILE A 21 -18.19 -3.92 6.29
C ILE A 21 -19.19 -3.99 7.42
N ASP A 22 -20.43 -4.39 7.12
CA ASP A 22 -21.47 -4.55 8.14
C ASP A 22 -21.74 -3.25 8.93
N ASN A 23 -21.69 -2.10 8.22
CA ASN A 23 -21.73 -0.73 8.75
C ASN A 23 -20.60 -0.33 9.72
N GLU A 24 -19.60 -1.19 9.93
CA GLU A 24 -18.40 -0.86 10.69
C GLU A 24 -17.24 -0.45 9.76
N MET A 25 -16.57 0.66 10.07
CA MET A 25 -15.40 1.11 9.32
C MET A 25 -14.23 0.13 9.51
N VAL A 26 -13.77 -0.46 8.42
CA VAL A 26 -12.64 -1.41 8.41
C VAL A 26 -11.38 -0.82 7.79
N ALA A 27 -11.51 0.18 6.93
CA ALA A 27 -10.39 0.91 6.33
C ALA A 27 -10.78 2.35 6.01
N SER A 28 -9.80 3.26 6.12
CA SER A 28 -9.91 4.63 5.63
C SER A 28 -8.52 5.17 5.31
N GLY A 29 -8.45 6.13 4.40
CA GLY A 29 -7.18 6.68 3.97
C GLY A 29 -7.30 7.71 2.85
N ASN A 30 -6.17 7.96 2.19
CA ASN A 30 -6.07 8.89 1.07
C ASN A 30 -5.80 8.12 -0.23
N LEU A 31 -6.51 8.47 -1.30
CA LEU A 31 -6.43 7.80 -2.59
C LEU A 31 -5.02 7.87 -3.19
N GLU A 32 -4.34 9.01 -3.10
CA GLU A 32 -3.00 9.19 -3.68
C GLU A 32 -1.93 8.44 -2.88
N ASP A 33 -2.05 8.44 -1.56
CA ASP A 33 -1.04 7.83 -0.69
C ASP A 33 -1.16 6.29 -0.61
N ASP A 34 -2.38 5.75 -0.66
CA ASP A 34 -2.63 4.32 -0.46
C ASP A 34 -2.74 3.51 -1.76
N LEU A 35 -2.92 4.18 -2.90
CA LEU A 35 -3.08 3.54 -4.21
C LEU A 35 -2.03 4.08 -5.19
N ASP A 36 -1.46 3.19 -6.01
CA ASP A 36 -0.39 3.51 -6.96
C ASP A 36 -0.90 4.22 -8.22
N PHE A 37 -1.57 5.37 -8.08
CA PHE A 37 -2.04 6.19 -9.20
C PHE A 37 -0.92 7.05 -9.82
N LEU A 38 -0.05 7.60 -8.98
CA LEU A 38 0.96 8.57 -9.37
C LEU A 38 2.39 8.02 -9.20
N PRO A 39 3.37 8.53 -9.96
CA PRO A 39 4.77 8.29 -9.65
C PRO A 39 5.13 8.68 -8.20
N PRO A 40 6.16 8.09 -7.59
CA PRO A 40 6.52 8.42 -6.21
C PRO A 40 6.93 9.88 -6.09
N ARG A 41 6.58 10.53 -4.96
CA ARG A 41 6.94 11.93 -4.67
C ARG A 41 8.44 12.18 -4.67
N LYS A 42 9.23 11.20 -4.23
CA LYS A 42 10.69 11.26 -4.16
C LYS A 42 11.33 10.07 -4.85
N ILE A 43 12.44 10.33 -5.53
CA ILE A 43 13.29 9.32 -6.16
C ILE A 43 14.71 9.42 -5.64
N ASN A 44 15.47 8.33 -5.74
CA ASN A 44 16.90 8.36 -5.46
C ASN A 44 17.58 9.29 -6.47
N ASP A 45 18.50 10.13 -6.00
CA ASP A 45 19.23 11.07 -6.86
C ASP A 45 20.05 10.33 -7.92
N PRO A 46 19.67 10.36 -9.20
CA PRO A 46 20.37 9.59 -10.22
C PRO A 46 21.81 10.09 -10.47
N THR A 47 22.14 11.29 -9.98
CA THR A 47 23.47 11.90 -10.15
C THR A 47 24.46 11.48 -9.07
N VAL A 48 23.98 10.95 -7.95
CA VAL A 48 24.81 10.55 -6.81
C VAL A 48 25.08 9.05 -6.83
N ARG A 49 26.31 8.67 -6.49
CA ARG A 49 26.71 7.28 -6.31
C ARG A 49 27.35 7.09 -4.95
N LYS A 50 27.30 5.85 -4.43
CA LYS A 50 27.99 5.48 -3.20
C LYS A 50 29.47 5.88 -3.31
N PRO A 51 30.00 6.69 -2.38
CA PRO A 51 31.41 7.03 -2.37
C PRO A 51 32.29 5.79 -2.23
N THR A 52 33.42 5.76 -2.93
CA THR A 52 34.36 4.63 -2.89
C THR A 52 34.97 4.44 -1.49
N ASP A 53 35.06 5.51 -0.69
CA ASP A 53 35.59 5.50 0.68
C ASP A 53 34.54 5.14 1.74
N TRP A 54 33.29 4.88 1.35
CA TRP A 54 32.22 4.50 2.28
C TRP A 54 32.21 3.00 2.53
N ASP A 55 32.64 2.60 3.73
CA ASP A 55 32.62 1.20 4.15
C ASP A 55 31.33 0.87 4.91
N ASP A 56 30.44 0.11 4.27
CA ASP A 56 29.19 -0.41 4.84
C ASP A 56 29.30 -1.88 5.27
N ARG A 57 30.51 -2.45 5.25
CA ARG A 57 30.74 -3.80 5.77
C ARG A 57 30.80 -3.73 7.28
N ILE A 58 29.87 -4.42 7.94
CA ILE A 58 29.82 -4.53 9.40
C ILE A 58 31.07 -5.25 9.92
N GLN A 59 31.54 -6.26 9.18
CA GLN A 59 32.73 -7.05 9.51
C GLN A 59 33.70 -7.12 8.34
N ILE A 60 34.98 -7.24 8.67
CA ILE A 60 36.08 -7.46 7.72
C ILE A 60 36.96 -8.61 8.20
N ASP A 61 37.70 -9.20 7.27
CA ASP A 61 38.78 -10.14 7.59
C ASP A 61 39.77 -9.49 8.57
N ASP A 62 40.13 -10.19 9.64
CA ASP A 62 41.16 -9.76 10.59
C ASP A 62 42.51 -9.67 9.87
N PRO A 63 43.07 -8.48 9.68
CA PRO A 63 44.32 -8.30 8.94
C PRO A 63 45.53 -8.90 9.69
N ASN A 64 45.39 -9.20 10.98
CA ASN A 64 46.42 -9.84 11.79
C ASN A 64 46.28 -11.37 11.79
N ASP A 65 45.31 -11.93 11.07
CA ASP A 65 45.08 -13.36 11.05
C ASP A 65 46.08 -14.07 10.12
N ILE A 66 46.76 -15.07 10.66
CA ILE A 66 47.81 -15.80 9.93
C ILE A 66 47.19 -17.07 9.34
N LYS A 67 47.26 -17.21 8.01
CA LYS A 67 46.78 -18.39 7.31
C LYS A 67 47.60 -19.65 7.72
N PRO A 68 46.97 -20.69 8.29
CA PRO A 68 47.61 -21.98 8.56
C PRO A 68 47.72 -22.85 7.29
N GLU A 69 48.51 -23.93 7.35
CA GLU A 69 48.57 -24.92 6.27
C GLU A 69 47.25 -25.72 6.18
N GLY A 70 46.66 -25.77 4.98
CA GLY A 70 45.38 -26.45 4.71
C GLY A 70 44.28 -25.52 4.20
N GLU A 71 43.05 -26.02 4.10
CA GLU A 71 41.88 -25.19 3.80
C GLU A 71 41.52 -24.31 5.02
N TRP A 72 41.41 -23.01 4.80
CA TRP A 72 41.17 -22.05 5.87
C TRP A 72 40.46 -20.79 5.35
N LYS A 73 39.72 -20.13 6.24
CA LYS A 73 39.09 -18.82 6.03
C LYS A 73 39.46 -17.86 7.17
N PRO A 74 39.71 -16.57 6.88
CA PRO A 74 40.07 -15.58 7.88
C PRO A 74 38.95 -15.33 8.90
N ARG A 75 39.36 -15.11 10.16
CA ARG A 75 38.48 -14.65 11.22
C ARG A 75 37.92 -13.28 10.84
N GLN A 76 36.64 -13.07 11.10
CA GLN A 76 35.99 -11.78 10.92
C GLN A 76 36.10 -10.96 12.20
N ILE A 77 36.43 -9.67 12.06
CA ILE A 77 36.37 -8.69 13.14
C ILE A 77 35.43 -7.56 12.77
N ASP A 78 34.89 -6.88 13.79
CA ASP A 78 34.09 -5.69 13.55
C ASP A 78 34.92 -4.64 12.83
N ASN A 79 34.35 -4.06 11.78
CA ASN A 79 35.06 -3.11 10.96
C ASN A 79 35.14 -1.75 11.66
N PRO A 80 36.33 -1.28 12.07
CA PRO A 80 36.47 0.01 12.73
C PRO A 80 36.13 1.20 11.82
N ASN A 81 36.10 0.99 10.49
CA ASN A 81 35.73 2.00 9.50
C ASN A 81 34.26 1.91 9.06
N TYR A 82 33.44 1.04 9.68
CA TYR A 82 32.03 0.91 9.32
C TYR A 82 31.29 2.25 9.51
N ARG A 83 30.72 2.77 8.43
CA ARG A 83 29.98 4.05 8.42
C ARG A 83 28.46 3.86 8.40
N GLY A 84 27.97 2.63 8.45
CA GLY A 84 26.55 2.33 8.26
C GLY A 84 26.20 1.99 6.81
N VAL A 85 24.96 1.54 6.58
CA VAL A 85 24.40 1.44 5.23
C VAL A 85 24.38 2.84 4.63
N TRP A 86 24.99 3.02 3.46
CA TRP A 86 25.03 4.31 2.80
C TRP A 86 23.62 4.82 2.49
N PRO A 87 23.17 5.96 3.07
CA PRO A 87 21.85 6.50 2.78
C PRO A 87 21.88 7.20 1.42
N HIS A 88 21.26 6.58 0.41
CA HIS A 88 21.15 7.19 -0.90
C HIS A 88 20.30 8.48 -0.81
N PRO A 89 20.82 9.65 -1.20
CA PRO A 89 20.04 10.88 -1.17
C PRO A 89 18.79 10.76 -2.03
N GLN A 90 17.66 11.25 -1.51
CA GLN A 90 16.39 11.33 -2.23
C GLN A 90 16.13 12.77 -2.65
N ILE A 91 15.68 12.94 -3.90
CA ILE A 91 15.28 14.23 -4.48
C ILE A 91 13.80 14.17 -4.88
N ASP A 92 13.19 15.33 -5.04
CA ASP A 92 11.83 15.42 -5.56
C ASP A 92 11.77 14.85 -6.98
N ASN A 93 10.74 14.05 -7.25
CA ASN A 93 10.58 13.42 -8.54
C ASN A 93 10.06 14.45 -9.56
N PRO A 94 10.82 14.79 -10.62
CA PRO A 94 10.37 15.77 -11.61
C PRO A 94 9.15 15.29 -12.43
N ASN A 95 8.85 13.98 -12.41
CA ASN A 95 7.68 13.41 -13.06
C ASN A 95 6.45 13.33 -12.15
N TYR A 96 6.59 13.67 -10.86
CA TYR A 96 5.45 13.72 -9.95
C TYR A 96 4.68 15.03 -10.17
N SER A 97 3.36 14.89 -10.35
CA SER A 97 2.42 16.00 -10.39
C SER A 97 1.18 15.60 -9.60
N PRO A 98 0.78 16.36 -8.56
CA PRO A 98 -0.46 16.09 -7.85
C PRO A 98 -1.66 16.11 -8.81
N ASP A 99 -2.56 15.15 -8.65
CA ASP A 99 -3.82 15.10 -9.38
C ASP A 99 -4.98 15.21 -8.39
N VAL A 100 -5.71 16.32 -8.46
CA VAL A 100 -6.86 16.59 -7.58
C VAL A 100 -8.15 15.94 -8.06
N SER A 101 -8.13 15.33 -9.24
CA SER A 101 -9.30 14.75 -9.91
C SER A 101 -9.33 13.23 -9.89
N ILE A 102 -8.43 12.57 -9.14
CA ILE A 102 -8.35 11.10 -9.02
C ILE A 102 -9.69 10.47 -8.62
N TYR A 103 -10.47 11.14 -7.75
CA TYR A 103 -11.78 10.66 -7.30
C TYR A 103 -12.88 10.81 -8.38
N SER A 104 -12.65 11.67 -9.38
CA SER A 104 -13.69 12.15 -10.28
C SER A 104 -13.79 11.28 -11.52
N TYR A 105 -15.02 10.86 -11.83
CA TYR A 105 -15.35 10.17 -13.07
C TYR A 105 -16.37 11.01 -13.83
N GLU A 106 -16.24 11.10 -15.16
CA GLU A 106 -17.16 11.89 -15.98
C GLU A 106 -18.59 11.35 -15.93
N ASN A 107 -18.75 10.02 -16.01
CA ASN A 107 -20.04 9.36 -15.97
C ASN A 107 -19.90 7.91 -15.54
N ILE A 108 -20.73 7.48 -14.59
CA ILE A 108 -20.93 6.08 -14.23
C ILE A 108 -22.38 5.74 -14.59
N SER A 109 -22.57 4.97 -15.66
CA SER A 109 -23.91 4.63 -16.20
C SER A 109 -24.27 3.15 -16.10
N ILE A 110 -23.28 2.29 -15.88
CA ILE A 110 -23.46 0.84 -15.90
C ILE A 110 -22.82 0.26 -14.64
N ILE A 111 -23.59 -0.59 -13.95
CA ILE A 111 -23.08 -1.50 -12.93
C ILE A 111 -22.98 -2.88 -13.58
N GLY A 112 -21.79 -3.45 -13.61
CA GLY A 112 -21.53 -4.79 -14.16
C GLY A 112 -21.03 -5.73 -13.07
N LEU A 113 -21.57 -6.94 -13.04
CA LEU A 113 -21.06 -8.03 -12.20
C LEU A 113 -20.38 -9.04 -13.11
N ASP A 114 -19.06 -8.94 -13.23
CA ASP A 114 -18.23 -9.91 -13.94
C ASP A 114 -17.37 -10.68 -12.93
N ILE A 115 -17.72 -11.94 -12.69
CA ILE A 115 -17.10 -12.76 -11.65
C ILE A 115 -16.85 -14.20 -12.12
N TRP A 116 -15.77 -14.79 -11.63
CA TRP A 116 -15.49 -16.21 -11.75
C TRP A 116 -15.76 -16.93 -10.42
N GLN A 117 -16.55 -18.01 -10.46
CA GLN A 117 -16.83 -18.84 -9.27
C GLN A 117 -16.59 -20.32 -9.56
N VAL A 118 -15.88 -21.00 -8.66
CA VAL A 118 -15.72 -22.48 -8.70
C VAL A 118 -16.98 -23.17 -8.16
N ARG A 119 -17.57 -22.62 -7.10
CA ARG A 119 -18.83 -23.09 -6.52
C ARG A 119 -19.83 -21.93 -6.56
N ALA A 120 -20.94 -22.15 -7.23
CA ALA A 120 -22.06 -21.20 -7.26
C ALA A 120 -22.79 -21.17 -5.92
N GLY A 121 -23.60 -20.13 -5.71
CA GLY A 121 -24.47 -19.97 -4.53
C GLY A 121 -24.42 -18.59 -3.89
N THR A 122 -23.50 -17.72 -4.32
CA THR A 122 -23.49 -16.32 -3.87
C THR A 122 -24.68 -15.59 -4.44
N ILE A 123 -25.39 -14.86 -3.56
CA ILE A 123 -26.50 -13.99 -3.91
C ILE A 123 -26.02 -12.56 -3.64
N PHE A 124 -26.25 -11.66 -4.61
CA PHE A 124 -26.05 -10.23 -4.44
C PHE A 124 -27.40 -9.55 -4.49
N ASP A 125 -27.65 -8.63 -3.55
CA ASP A 125 -28.87 -7.85 -3.45
C ASP A 125 -28.55 -6.46 -2.87
N ASN A 126 -29.54 -5.57 -2.83
CA ASN A 126 -29.48 -4.26 -2.18
C ASN A 126 -28.40 -3.31 -2.75
N PHE A 127 -28.20 -3.35 -4.07
CA PHE A 127 -27.31 -2.40 -4.74
C PHE A 127 -27.80 -0.96 -4.56
N LEU A 128 -26.94 -0.11 -3.99
CA LEU A 128 -27.17 1.32 -3.82
C LEU A 128 -25.94 2.11 -4.31
N ILE A 129 -26.20 3.16 -5.10
CA ILE A 129 -25.21 4.20 -5.42
C ILE A 129 -25.85 5.53 -5.05
N THR A 130 -25.20 6.28 -4.19
CA THR A 130 -25.65 7.58 -3.68
C THR A 130 -24.45 8.46 -3.35
N ASP A 131 -24.70 9.76 -3.22
CA ASP A 131 -23.77 10.78 -2.77
C ASP A 131 -23.99 11.19 -1.30
N ASP A 132 -24.92 10.54 -0.60
CA ASP A 132 -25.25 10.78 0.81
C ASP A 132 -24.83 9.60 1.69
N GLU A 133 -23.78 9.81 2.49
CA GLU A 133 -23.24 8.79 3.39
C GLU A 133 -24.21 8.37 4.49
N VAL A 134 -25.04 9.30 4.98
CA VAL A 134 -26.02 9.02 6.04
C VAL A 134 -27.14 8.18 5.45
N TYR A 135 -27.64 8.54 4.27
CA TYR A 135 -28.65 7.75 3.58
C TYR A 135 -28.16 6.33 3.26
N ALA A 136 -26.89 6.18 2.87
CA ALA A 136 -26.30 4.86 2.63
C ALA A 136 -26.24 4.00 3.91
N GLU A 137 -25.89 4.60 5.04
CA GLU A 137 -25.84 3.93 6.35
C GLU A 137 -27.23 3.49 6.80
N ASP A 138 -28.21 4.40 6.75
CA ASP A 138 -29.62 4.13 7.08
C ASP A 138 -30.20 3.02 6.19
N PHE A 139 -29.95 3.08 4.87
CA PHE A 139 -30.39 2.03 3.94
C PHE A 139 -29.75 0.67 4.26
N GLY A 140 -28.48 0.65 4.66
CA GLY A 140 -27.79 -0.55 5.11
C GLY A 140 -28.45 -1.18 6.34
N ASP A 141 -28.82 -0.36 7.32
CA ASP A 141 -29.51 -0.80 8.53
C ASP A 141 -30.93 -1.31 8.24
N GLU A 142 -31.69 -0.61 7.39
CA GLU A 142 -33.05 -0.99 6.99
C GLU A 142 -33.11 -2.25 6.11
N THR A 143 -31.99 -2.65 5.47
CA THR A 143 -31.92 -3.81 4.57
C THR A 143 -31.13 -4.96 5.17
N TRP A 144 -29.79 -4.90 5.12
CA TRP A 144 -28.93 -5.91 5.70
C TRP A 144 -29.12 -6.03 7.21
N GLY A 145 -29.28 -4.91 7.91
CA GLY A 145 -29.48 -4.88 9.36
C GLY A 145 -30.70 -5.68 9.85
N GLU A 146 -31.76 -5.76 9.04
CA GLU A 146 -32.96 -6.56 9.32
C GLU A 146 -32.82 -8.05 8.91
N THR A 147 -31.83 -8.39 8.08
CA THR A 147 -31.63 -9.75 7.52
C THR A 147 -30.44 -10.50 8.11
N LYS A 148 -29.59 -9.85 8.92
CA LYS A 148 -28.33 -10.38 9.49
C LYS A 148 -28.48 -11.49 10.55
N VAL A 149 -29.58 -12.26 10.53
CA VAL A 149 -29.93 -13.31 11.50
C VAL A 149 -29.27 -14.65 11.15
#